data_AF-A0A382BGT5-F1
#
_entry.id   AF-A0A382BGT5-F1
#
_cell.length_a   1.000
_cell.length_b   1.000
_cell.length_c   1.000
_cell.angle_alpha   90.00
_cell.angle_beta   90.00
_cell.angle_gamma   90.00
#
_symmetry.space_group_name_H-M   'P 1'
#
loop_
_entity.id
_entity.type
_entity.pdbx_description
1 polymer ?
#
loop_
_entity_poly.entity_id
_entity_poly.type
_entity_poly.pdbx_seq_one_letter_code
_entity_poly.pdbx_strand_id
1 'polypeptide(L)'
;MNENTKSLFIHYLTEFIIGSIGLGILAILIWFSEFIISLSLISAWVFLFNGVLFTYWIWKSESRIWEKSFAGIYFIIIEIIIANTFTSLSLFV
;
A
#
# COMPACT_ATOMS: atom_id res chain seq x y z
N MET A 1 8.28 -31.36 11.58
CA MET A 1 7.30 -30.26 11.66
C MET A 1 6.34 -30.42 10.49
N ASN A 2 5.04 -30.49 10.76
CA ASN A 2 4.03 -30.83 9.74
C ASN A 2 3.98 -29.75 8.64
N GLU A 3 3.83 -30.13 7.37
CA GLU A 3 3.94 -29.20 6.23
C GLU A 3 2.94 -28.03 6.33
N ASN A 4 1.75 -28.28 6.89
CA ASN A 4 0.74 -27.27 7.20
C ASN A 4 1.22 -26.21 8.19
N THR A 5 2.00 -26.59 9.22
CA THR A 5 2.49 -25.65 10.24
C THR A 5 3.53 -24.69 9.66
N LYS A 6 4.34 -25.17 8.72
CA LYS A 6 5.37 -24.38 8.03
C LYS A 6 4.74 -23.38 7.06
N SER A 7 3.70 -23.78 6.33
CA SER A 7 2.94 -22.90 5.42
C SER A 7 2.26 -21.75 6.17
N LEU A 8 1.58 -22.06 7.28
CA LEU A 8 0.96 -21.06 8.16
C LEU A 8 1.97 -20.06 8.71
N PHE A 9 3.14 -20.52 9.14
CA PHE A 9 4.18 -19.64 9.64
C PHE A 9 4.68 -18.64 8.58
N ILE A 10 4.89 -19.11 7.35
CA ILE A 10 5.33 -18.26 6.23
C ILE A 10 4.25 -17.21 5.91
N HIS A 11 2.98 -17.59 5.97
CA HIS A 11 1.87 -16.67 5.74
C HIS A 11 1.87 -15.51 6.74
N TYR A 12 1.89 -15.82 8.05
CA TYR A 12 1.94 -14.80 9.09
C TYR A 12 3.19 -13.94 9.04
N LEU A 13 4.35 -14.54 8.74
CA LEU A 13 5.59 -13.78 8.60
C LEU A 13 5.50 -12.80 7.42
N THR A 14 4.88 -13.20 6.31
CA THR A 14 4.69 -12.35 5.15
C THR A 14 3.77 -11.18 5.47
N GLU A 15 2.64 -11.43 6.13
CA GLU A 15 1.73 -10.37 6.58
C GLU A 15 2.41 -9.40 7.55
N PHE A 16 3.22 -9.92 8.47
CA PHE A 16 3.98 -9.11 9.41
C PHE A 16 5.00 -8.20 8.70
N ILE A 17 5.72 -8.72 7.70
CA ILE A 17 6.67 -7.92 6.91
C ILE A 17 5.94 -6.82 6.14
N ILE A 18 4.83 -7.14 5.47
CA ILE A 18 4.04 -6.16 4.71
C ILE A 18 3.51 -5.07 5.65
N GLY A 19 2.92 -5.45 6.78
CA GLY A 19 2.45 -4.51 7.79
C GLY A 19 3.59 -3.62 8.33
N SER A 20 4.77 -4.21 8.57
CA SER A 20 5.96 -3.47 9.01
C SER A 20 6.45 -2.47 7.97
N ILE A 21 6.39 -2.81 6.67
CA ILE A 21 6.70 -1.87 5.59
C ILE A 21 5.72 -0.69 5.62
N GLY A 22 4.42 -0.97 5.77
CA GLY A 22 3.39 0.07 5.89
C GLY A 22 3.65 1.03 7.06
N LEU A 23 3.99 0.49 8.24
CA LEU A 23 4.35 1.29 9.41
C LEU A 23 5.67 2.04 9.22
N GLY A 24 6.66 1.43 8.55
CA GLY A 24 7.93 2.07 8.22
C GLY A 24 7.76 3.29 7.32
N ILE A 25 6.95 3.16 6.26
CA ILE A 25 6.58 4.28 5.38
C ILE A 25 5.91 5.39 6.18
N LEU A 26 4.94 5.05 7.04
CA LEU A 26 4.27 6.03 7.90
C LEU A 26 5.26 6.78 8.80
N ALA A 27 6.16 6.05 9.46
CA ALA A 27 7.16 6.64 10.34
C ALA A 27 8.09 7.60 9.60
N ILE A 28 8.53 7.24 8.38
CA ILE A 28 9.35 8.11 7.53
C ILE A 28 8.56 9.37 7.15
N LEU A 29 7.30 9.24 6.72
CA LEU A 29 6.46 10.38 6.36
C LEU A 29 6.24 11.34 7.54
N ILE A 30 5.95 10.81 8.73
CA ILE A 30 5.80 11.58 9.97
C ILE A 30 7.10 12.32 10.30
N TRP A 31 8.25 11.67 10.13
CA TRP A 31 9.55 12.31 10.35
C TRP A 31 9.77 13.49 9.40
N PHE A 32 9.45 13.32 8.11
CA PHE A 32 9.55 14.40 7.12
C PHE A 32 8.53 15.53 7.31
N SER A 33 7.41 15.26 7.98
CA SER A 33 6.39 16.27 8.27
C SER A 33 6.56 16.99 9.61
N GLU A 34 7.72 16.83 10.26
CA GLU A 34 7.98 17.37 11.60
C GLU A 34 6.92 16.93 12.63
N PHE A 35 6.42 15.70 12.49
CA PHE A 35 5.38 15.11 13.34
C PHE A 35 4.00 15.79 13.25
N ILE A 36 3.79 16.66 12.25
CA ILE A 36 2.49 17.23 11.96
C ILE A 36 1.66 16.19 11.21
N ILE A 37 0.64 15.66 11.86
CA ILE A 37 -0.32 14.75 11.25
C ILE A 37 -1.33 15.58 10.47
N SER A 38 -1.37 15.38 9.16
CA SER A 38 -2.34 16.02 8.28
C SER A 38 -3.05 15.00 7.41
N LEU A 39 -4.18 15.40 6.85
CA LEU A 39 -4.96 14.55 5.95
C LEU A 39 -4.18 14.27 4.65
N SER A 40 -3.33 15.21 4.22
CA SER A 40 -2.38 15.02 3.11
C SER A 40 -1.30 13.99 3.43
N LEU A 41 -0.78 13.95 4.67
CA LEU A 41 0.18 12.93 5.09
C LEU A 41 -0.43 11.54 5.10
N ILE A 42 -1.63 11.39 5.69
CA ILE A 42 -2.35 10.12 5.75
C ILE A 42 -2.67 9.64 4.33
N SER A 43 -3.08 10.55 3.45
CA SER A 43 -3.28 10.28 2.02
C SER A 43 -2.01 9.73 1.36
N ALA A 44 -0.87 10.42 1.52
CA ALA A 44 0.40 9.98 0.97
C ALA A 44 0.82 8.60 1.50
N TRP A 45 0.56 8.35 2.79
CA TRP A 45 0.79 7.04 3.39
C TRP A 45 -0.07 5.96 2.75
N VAL A 46 -1.39 6.19 2.62
CA VAL A 46 -2.32 5.24 1.99
C VAL A 46 -1.91 4.97 0.54
N PHE A 47 -1.60 5.99 -0.23
CA PHE A 47 -1.12 5.86 -1.62
C PHE A 47 0.12 4.96 -1.72
N LEU A 48 1.14 5.23 -0.89
CA LEU A 48 2.38 4.47 -0.91
C LEU A 48 2.17 3.02 -0.44
N PHE A 49 1.38 2.83 0.62
CA PHE A 49 1.12 1.50 1.16
C PHE A 49 0.26 0.65 0.21
N ASN A 50 -0.72 1.26 -0.45
CA ASN A 50 -1.49 0.62 -1.52
C ASN A 50 -0.57 0.13 -2.65
N GLY A 51 0.43 0.93 -3.04
CA GLY A 51 1.44 0.51 -4.03
C GLY A 51 2.23 -0.73 -3.59
N VAL A 52 2.60 -0.82 -2.30
CA VAL A 52 3.24 -2.01 -1.73
C VAL A 52 2.31 -3.22 -1.78
N LEU A 53 1.05 -3.07 -1.36
CA LEU A 53 0.05 -4.14 -1.39
C LEU A 53 -0.20 -4.63 -2.82
N PHE A 54 -0.29 -3.71 -3.77
CA PHE A 54 -0.48 -4.03 -5.18
C PHE A 54 0.72 -4.78 -5.76
N THR A 55 1.94 -4.35 -5.43
CA THR A 55 3.17 -5.04 -5.85
C THR A 55 3.27 -6.44 -5.24
N TYR A 56 2.91 -6.59 -3.97
CA TYR A 56 2.82 -7.89 -3.32
C TYR A 56 1.78 -8.80 -4.00
N TRP A 57 0.60 -8.26 -4.31
CA TRP A 57 -0.42 -8.99 -5.04
C TRP A 57 0.06 -9.43 -6.43
N ILE A 58 0.72 -8.56 -7.19
CA ILE A 58 1.34 -8.91 -8.49
C ILE A 58 2.31 -10.07 -8.33
N TRP A 59 3.14 -10.04 -7.29
CA TRP A 59 4.16 -11.04 -7.06
C TRP A 59 3.56 -12.40 -6.67
N LYS A 60 2.54 -12.40 -5.79
CA LYS A 60 1.92 -13.62 -5.29
C LYS A 60 0.89 -14.23 -6.24
N SER A 61 0.27 -13.41 -7.08
CA SER A 61 -0.82 -13.82 -7.96
C SER A 61 -0.34 -14.76 -9.07
N GLU A 62 -1.11 -15.83 -9.30
CA GLU A 62 -0.94 -16.76 -10.42
C GLU A 62 -1.66 -16.28 -11.70
N SER A 63 -2.27 -15.10 -11.67
CA SER A 63 -2.96 -14.49 -12.82
C SER A 63 -2.03 -14.29 -14.02
N ARG A 64 -2.64 -14.26 -15.21
CA ARG A 64 -1.91 -14.02 -16.45
C ARG A 64 -1.34 -12.59 -16.46
N ILE A 65 -0.25 -12.39 -17.19
CA ILE A 65 0.42 -11.08 -17.27
C ILE A 65 -0.55 -9.96 -17.72
N TRP A 66 -1.46 -10.27 -18.66
CA TRP A 66 -2.45 -9.31 -19.15
C TRP A 66 -3.50 -8.92 -18.12
N GLU A 67 -3.93 -9.85 -17.26
CA GLU A 67 -4.85 -9.56 -16.14
C GLU A 67 -4.19 -8.65 -15.11
N LYS A 68 -2.91 -8.90 -14.81
CA LYS A 68 -2.10 -8.03 -13.94
C LYS A 68 -1.94 -6.64 -14.54
N SER A 69 -1.76 -6.53 -15.86
CA SER A 69 -1.73 -5.23 -16.55
C SER A 69 -3.04 -4.47 -16.44
N PHE A 70 -4.20 -5.13 -16.62
CA PHE A 70 -5.51 -4.50 -16.42
C PHE A 70 -5.71 -4.03 -14.98
N ALA A 71 -5.38 -4.88 -14.01
CA ALA A 71 -5.44 -4.52 -12.59
C ALA A 71 -4.52 -3.33 -12.27
N GLY A 72 -3.33 -3.26 -12.88
CA GLY A 72 -2.40 -2.15 -12.72
C GLY A 72 -2.90 -0.84 -13.30
N ILE A 73 -3.51 -0.87 -14.48
CA ILE A 73 -4.13 0.32 -15.07
C ILE A 73 -5.27 0.80 -14.15
N TYR A 74 -6.12 -0.11 -13.69
CA TYR A 74 -7.21 0.21 -12.77
C TYR A 74 -6.70 0.82 -11.46
N PHE A 75 -5.65 0.23 -10.88
CA PHE A 75 -4.98 0.72 -9.69
C PHE A 75 -4.49 2.16 -9.86
N ILE A 76 -3.75 2.44 -10.95
CA ILE A 76 -3.24 3.79 -11.25
C ILE A 76 -4.40 4.80 -11.37
N ILE A 77 -5.50 4.43 -12.03
CA ILE A 77 -6.67 5.32 -12.17
C ILE A 77 -7.25 5.65 -10.79
N ILE A 78 -7.43 4.65 -9.92
CA ILE A 78 -7.92 4.86 -8.57
C ILE A 78 -6.99 5.77 -7.78
N GLU A 79 -5.69 5.52 -7.82
CA GLU A 79 -4.71 6.31 -7.08
C GLU A 79 -4.70 7.78 -7.54
N ILE A 80 -4.88 8.04 -8.85
CA ILE A 80 -5.01 9.41 -9.38
C ILE A 80 -6.29 10.09 -8.85
N ILE A 81 -7.42 9.38 -8.81
CA ILE A 81 -8.69 9.92 -8.30
C ILE A 81 -8.55 10.26 -6.82
N ILE A 82 -7.97 9.34 -6.05
CA ILE A 82 -7.69 9.51 -4.62
C ILE A 82 -6.80 10.74 -4.41
N ALA A 83 -5.65 10.81 -5.10
CA ALA A 83 -4.73 11.93 -5.00
C ALA A 83 -5.40 13.28 -5.31
N ASN A 84 -6.17 13.37 -6.40
CA ASN A 84 -6.88 14.60 -6.78
C ASN A 84 -7.96 15.01 -5.77
N THR A 85 -8.60 14.04 -5.10
CA THR A 85 -9.61 14.31 -4.07
C THR A 85 -8.97 15.01 -2.85
N PHE A 86 -7.71 14.71 -2.54
CA PHE A 86 -7.01 15.37 -1.44
C PHE A 86 -6.52 16.76 -1.81
N THR A 87 -6.07 16.97 -3.05
CA THR A 87 -5.70 18.31 -3.55
C THR A 87 -6.90 19.25 -3.61
N SER A 88 -8.09 18.75 -3.94
CA SER A 88 -9.31 19.56 -3.94
C SER A 88 -9.76 19.88 -2.51
N LEU A 89 -9.70 18.93 -1.57
CA LEU A 89 -10.02 19.18 -0.17
C LEU A 89 -9.12 20.24 0.47
N SER A 90 -7.83 20.29 0.12
CA SER A 90 -6.91 21.33 0.61
C SER A 90 -7.19 22.74 0.07
N LEU A 91 -8.00 22.88 -0.98
CA LEU A 91 -8.44 24.18 -1.50
C LEU A 91 -9.70 24.72 -0.78
N PHE A 92 -10.39 23.87 -0.01
CA PHE A 92 -11.64 24.19 0.69
C PHE A 92 -11.48 24.27 2.22
N VAL A 93 -10.26 24.06 2.74
CA VAL A 93 -9.88 24.19 4.17
C VAL A 93 -8.82 25.28 4.28
#